data_AF-A0A855WZZ5-F1
#
_entry.id   AF-A0A855WZZ5-F1
#
_cell.length_a   1.000
_cell.length_b   1.000
_cell.length_c   1.000
_cell.angle_alpha   90.00
_cell.angle_beta   90.00
_cell.angle_gamma   90.00
#
_symmetry.space_group_name_H-M   'P 1'
#
loop_
_entity.id
_entity.type
_entity.pdbx_description
1 polymer ?
#
loop_
_entity_poly.entity_id
_entity_poly.type
_entity_poly.pdbx_seq_one_letter_code
_entity_poly.pdbx_strand_id
1 'polypeptide(L)'
;MVPHAGNTAVYCGKCHSAEAASFSKSPHVLGREANIEKLPTCITCHGGHDVLAISNPNAKTNHRNSVKLCITCHEDTKLTSEVPNLPTASNIKAYENSVHGRALMVEGNMKAPACVDCHGSHNFLPADDPNSPVFKSHIAATCGKCHAEIAKTYEESVHGTALAKGVLESPTCTNCHGEHNIAKPTDPSSRVYATNVSKTCSDCHASDKVVGKFGLKADRISTFKESFHGAASELGDARVANCASCHGVHNIFPQSDPRSLINAANIQSTCGKCHEDLPADFAKGAVHTSASSPTSGGKFYVRQFYIWFISIIIVAFVIYRVLEYKRRIKRV
;
A
#
# COMPACT_ATOMS: atom_id res chain seq x y z
N MET A 1 -32.75 -19.72 -31.79
CA MET A 1 -32.94 -18.25 -31.74
C MET A 1 -34.10 -17.93 -32.67
N VAL A 2 -35.24 -17.53 -32.12
CA VAL A 2 -36.33 -16.98 -32.94
C VAL A 2 -36.03 -15.49 -33.09
N PRO A 3 -35.78 -14.96 -34.29
CA PRO A 3 -35.63 -13.52 -34.47
C PRO A 3 -36.96 -12.86 -34.12
N HIS A 4 -36.92 -11.82 -33.29
CA HIS A 4 -38.11 -11.06 -32.94
C HIS A 4 -38.66 -10.41 -34.22
N ALA A 5 -39.81 -10.88 -34.70
CA ALA A 5 -40.53 -10.27 -35.80
C ALA A 5 -41.05 -8.91 -35.33
N GLY A 6 -40.36 -7.85 -35.73
CA GLY A 6 -40.61 -6.48 -35.28
C GLY A 6 -39.45 -5.97 -34.44
N ASN A 7 -38.80 -4.92 -34.94
CA ASN A 7 -37.63 -4.24 -34.37
C ASN A 7 -38.00 -3.52 -33.05
N THR A 8 -38.39 -4.30 -32.04
CA THR A 8 -38.82 -3.82 -30.73
C THR A 8 -37.61 -3.76 -29.81
N ALA A 9 -37.43 -2.61 -29.13
CA ALA A 9 -36.35 -2.44 -28.17
C ALA A 9 -36.45 -3.49 -27.06
N VAL A 10 -35.41 -4.32 -26.90
CA VAL A 10 -35.32 -5.30 -25.83
C VAL A 10 -34.79 -4.63 -24.57
N TYR A 11 -35.60 -4.59 -23.52
CA TYR A 11 -35.20 -4.06 -22.22
C TYR A 11 -34.66 -5.20 -21.34
N CYS A 12 -33.33 -5.33 -21.27
CA CYS A 12 -32.66 -6.40 -20.52
C CYS A 12 -33.17 -6.54 -19.09
N GLY A 13 -33.44 -5.42 -18.40
CA GLY A 13 -33.89 -5.39 -17.01
C GLY A 13 -35.28 -5.98 -16.75
N LYS A 14 -36.10 -6.24 -17.78
CA LYS A 14 -37.38 -6.96 -17.60
C LYS A 14 -37.14 -8.43 -17.21
N CYS A 15 -36.05 -9.03 -17.70
CA CYS A 15 -35.66 -10.39 -17.37
C CYS A 15 -34.52 -10.45 -16.35
N HIS A 16 -33.62 -9.45 -16.36
CA HIS A 16 -32.46 -9.32 -15.48
C HIS A 16 -32.66 -8.20 -14.45
N SER A 17 -33.73 -8.31 -13.66
CA SER A 17 -34.16 -7.23 -12.77
C SER A 17 -33.17 -6.99 -11.62
N ALA A 18 -32.51 -8.04 -11.12
CA ALA A 18 -31.51 -7.93 -10.06
C ALA A 18 -30.23 -7.24 -10.55
N GLU A 19 -29.74 -7.61 -11.74
CA GLU A 19 -28.58 -6.98 -12.37
C GLU A 19 -28.89 -5.52 -12.73
N ALA A 20 -30.09 -5.25 -13.26
CA ALA A 20 -30.53 -3.89 -13.58
C ALA A 20 -30.60 -3.00 -12.34
N ALA A 21 -31.16 -3.51 -11.23
CA ALA A 21 -31.23 -2.78 -9.96
C ALA A 21 -29.86 -2.55 -9.30
N SER A 22 -28.90 -3.45 -9.54
CA SER A 22 -27.51 -3.25 -9.09
C SER A 22 -26.82 -2.19 -9.95
N PHE A 23 -26.94 -2.31 -11.27
CA PHE A 23 -26.31 -1.41 -12.24
C PHE A 23 -26.83 0.03 -12.14
N SER A 24 -28.11 0.21 -11.81
CA SER A 24 -28.70 1.54 -11.63
C SER A 24 -28.08 2.35 -10.49
N LYS A 25 -27.40 1.69 -9.54
CA LYS A 25 -26.68 2.35 -8.44
C LYS A 25 -25.24 2.72 -8.80
N SER A 26 -24.74 2.26 -9.94
CA SER A 26 -23.36 2.52 -10.33
C SER A 26 -23.16 3.95 -10.86
N PRO A 27 -21.94 4.50 -10.75
CA PRO A 27 -21.59 5.80 -11.35
C PRO A 27 -21.85 5.88 -12.86
N HIS A 28 -21.86 4.75 -13.58
CA HIS A 28 -22.18 4.68 -15.02
C HIS A 28 -23.65 5.00 -15.35
N VAL A 29 -24.54 4.98 -14.36
CA VAL A 29 -25.94 5.41 -14.52
C VAL A 29 -26.13 6.81 -13.94
N LEU A 30 -25.52 7.12 -12.79
CA LEU A 30 -25.62 8.44 -12.16
C LEU A 30 -25.06 9.58 -13.02
N GLY A 31 -23.96 9.36 -13.76
CA GLY A 31 -23.45 10.40 -14.65
C GLY A 31 -24.39 10.71 -15.83
N ARG A 32 -25.36 9.83 -16.13
CA ARG A 32 -26.35 10.06 -17.20
C ARG A 32 -27.43 11.03 -16.75
N GLU A 33 -27.75 11.04 -15.46
CA GLU A 33 -28.60 12.05 -14.82
C GLU A 33 -27.94 13.44 -14.80
N ALA A 34 -26.60 13.49 -14.99
CA ALA A 34 -25.81 14.70 -15.15
C ALA A 34 -25.58 15.12 -16.63
N ASN A 35 -26.37 14.62 -17.59
CA ASN A 35 -26.29 14.91 -19.03
C ASN A 35 -24.98 14.47 -19.73
N ILE A 36 -24.29 13.45 -19.22
CA ILE A 36 -23.14 12.86 -19.92
C ILE A 36 -23.65 11.80 -20.91
N GLU A 37 -23.71 12.14 -22.20
CA GLU A 37 -24.31 11.31 -23.25
C GLU A 37 -23.57 9.98 -23.53
N LYS A 38 -22.30 9.85 -23.13
CA LYS A 38 -21.42 8.73 -23.49
C LYS A 38 -21.30 7.60 -22.46
N LEU A 39 -22.26 7.43 -21.54
CA LEU A 39 -22.11 6.39 -20.51
C LEU A 39 -22.53 4.98 -20.95
N PRO A 40 -21.82 3.93 -20.48
CA PRO A 40 -22.06 2.55 -20.89
C PRO A 40 -23.47 2.04 -20.55
N THR A 41 -24.12 1.34 -21.46
CA THR A 41 -25.37 0.59 -21.23
C THR A 41 -25.10 -0.91 -21.11
N CYS A 42 -26.14 -1.71 -20.81
CA CYS A 42 -26.06 -3.17 -20.90
C CYS A 42 -25.50 -3.64 -22.25
N ILE A 43 -25.95 -3.00 -23.34
CA ILE A 43 -25.54 -3.32 -24.72
C ILE A 43 -24.08 -2.97 -24.97
N THR A 44 -23.59 -1.87 -24.37
CA THR A 44 -22.19 -1.45 -24.48
C THR A 44 -21.25 -2.55 -23.98
N CYS A 45 -21.60 -3.20 -22.86
CA CYS A 45 -20.77 -4.23 -22.25
C CYS A 45 -21.03 -5.65 -22.79
N HIS A 46 -22.29 -6.03 -22.96
CA HIS A 46 -22.69 -7.41 -23.29
C HIS A 46 -22.91 -7.66 -24.78
N GLY A 47 -23.11 -6.62 -25.58
CA GLY A 47 -23.65 -6.75 -26.93
C GLY A 47 -25.18 -6.65 -26.96
N GLY A 48 -25.74 -6.61 -28.17
CA GLY A 48 -27.18 -6.46 -28.40
C GLY A 48 -27.81 -7.75 -28.91
N HIS A 49 -27.50 -8.09 -30.16
CA HIS A 49 -27.94 -9.33 -30.81
C HIS A 49 -26.84 -10.42 -30.84
N ASP A 50 -25.69 -10.11 -30.25
CA ASP A 50 -24.47 -10.90 -30.21
C ASP A 50 -24.05 -11.23 -28.76
N VAL A 51 -25.02 -11.25 -27.83
CA VAL A 51 -24.75 -11.54 -26.42
C VAL A 51 -24.24 -12.97 -26.28
N LEU A 52 -23.01 -13.11 -25.77
CA LEU A 52 -22.37 -14.38 -25.50
C LEU A 52 -22.27 -14.62 -23.99
N ALA A 53 -22.28 -15.89 -23.59
CA ALA A 53 -22.03 -16.27 -22.20
C ALA A 53 -20.63 -15.82 -21.75
N ILE A 54 -20.49 -15.40 -20.49
CA ILE A 54 -19.21 -14.92 -19.93
C ILE A 54 -18.08 -15.95 -20.03
N SER A 55 -18.39 -17.24 -20.02
CA SER A 55 -17.44 -18.33 -20.21
C SER A 55 -16.91 -18.44 -21.65
N ASN A 56 -17.60 -17.84 -22.62
CA ASN A 56 -17.17 -17.84 -24.01
C ASN A 56 -15.96 -16.90 -24.18
N PRO A 57 -14.82 -17.37 -24.71
CA PRO A 57 -13.63 -16.54 -24.91
C PRO A 57 -13.85 -15.33 -25.84
N ASN A 58 -14.88 -15.35 -26.68
CA ASN A 58 -15.23 -14.26 -27.59
C ASN A 58 -16.20 -13.24 -26.97
N ALA A 59 -16.75 -13.51 -25.77
CA ALA A 59 -17.63 -12.56 -25.09
C ALA A 59 -16.84 -11.32 -24.67
N LYS A 60 -17.39 -10.12 -24.90
CA LYS A 60 -16.81 -8.86 -24.42
C LYS A 60 -16.65 -8.84 -22.90
N THR A 61 -17.58 -9.47 -22.20
CA THR A 61 -17.60 -9.59 -20.73
C THR A 61 -16.80 -10.77 -20.19
N ASN A 62 -16.19 -11.61 -21.05
CA ASN A 62 -15.30 -12.68 -20.60
C ASN A 62 -14.21 -12.11 -19.69
N HIS A 63 -13.80 -12.87 -18.67
CA HIS A 63 -12.86 -12.45 -17.61
C HIS A 63 -11.70 -11.58 -18.12
N ARG A 64 -10.93 -12.07 -19.10
CA ARG A 64 -9.79 -11.32 -19.66
C ARG A 64 -10.22 -10.17 -20.56
N ASN A 65 -11.29 -10.34 -21.34
CA ASN A 65 -11.79 -9.31 -22.26
C ASN A 65 -12.44 -8.14 -21.51
N SER A 66 -12.98 -8.38 -20.32
CA SER A 66 -13.60 -7.38 -19.46
C SER A 66 -12.63 -6.24 -19.13
N VAL A 67 -11.33 -6.54 -19.00
CA VAL A 67 -10.28 -5.53 -18.84
C VAL A 67 -10.27 -4.58 -20.03
N LYS A 68 -10.18 -5.10 -21.26
CA LYS A 68 -10.15 -4.28 -22.49
C LYS A 68 -11.43 -3.46 -22.66
N LEU A 69 -12.56 -4.04 -22.27
CA LEU A 69 -13.85 -3.35 -22.30
C LEU A 69 -13.85 -2.11 -21.39
N CYS A 70 -13.35 -2.23 -20.16
CA CYS A 70 -13.22 -1.09 -19.25
C CYS A 70 -12.25 -0.03 -19.80
N ILE A 71 -11.10 -0.47 -20.34
CA ILE A 71 -10.06 0.42 -20.88
C ILE A 71 -10.59 1.34 -21.98
N THR A 72 -11.47 0.83 -22.84
CA THR A 72 -12.04 1.57 -24.00
C THR A 72 -12.63 2.94 -23.62
N CYS A 73 -13.12 3.09 -22.38
CA CYS A 73 -13.59 4.37 -21.87
C CYS A 73 -12.65 4.96 -20.80
N HIS A 74 -12.13 4.14 -19.88
CA HIS A 74 -11.34 4.65 -18.75
C HIS A 74 -9.91 5.08 -19.13
N GLU A 75 -9.43 4.81 -20.34
CA GLU A 75 -8.16 5.36 -20.84
C GLU A 75 -8.27 6.81 -21.32
N ASP A 76 -9.49 7.29 -21.58
CA ASP A 76 -9.76 8.64 -22.04
C ASP A 76 -9.64 9.62 -20.86
N THR A 77 -8.59 10.44 -20.89
CA THR A 77 -8.31 11.44 -19.84
C THR A 77 -9.35 12.56 -19.82
N LYS A 78 -9.95 12.91 -20.95
CA LYS A 78 -11.01 13.92 -21.01
C LYS A 78 -12.27 13.38 -20.35
N LEU A 79 -12.70 12.18 -20.73
CA LEU A 79 -13.86 11.53 -20.11
C LEU A 79 -13.67 11.34 -18.60
N THR A 80 -12.51 10.82 -18.16
CA THR A 80 -12.27 10.53 -16.74
C THR A 80 -12.04 11.76 -15.87
N SER A 81 -11.73 12.93 -16.45
CA SER A 81 -11.61 14.19 -15.72
C SER A 81 -12.92 14.97 -15.61
N GLU A 82 -13.82 14.81 -16.58
CA GLU A 82 -15.12 15.49 -16.60
C GLU A 82 -16.16 14.80 -15.70
N VAL A 83 -15.94 13.54 -15.33
CA VAL A 83 -16.90 12.78 -14.50
C VAL A 83 -16.33 12.49 -13.11
N PRO A 84 -16.93 13.04 -12.04
CA PRO A 84 -16.52 12.78 -10.67
C PRO A 84 -16.55 11.29 -10.32
N ASN A 85 -15.59 10.86 -9.49
CA ASN A 85 -15.50 9.50 -8.95
C ASN A 85 -15.31 8.38 -9.99
N LEU A 86 -14.90 8.71 -11.23
CA LEU A 86 -14.42 7.71 -12.17
C LEU A 86 -12.95 7.32 -11.89
N PRO A 87 -12.59 6.03 -12.03
CA PRO A 87 -11.19 5.62 -12.11
C PRO A 87 -10.45 6.40 -13.19
N THR A 88 -9.30 6.98 -12.82
CA THR A 88 -8.48 7.77 -13.74
C THR A 88 -7.80 6.89 -14.79
N ALA A 89 -7.50 7.46 -15.96
CA ALA A 89 -6.68 6.80 -16.98
C ALA A 89 -5.29 6.39 -16.45
N SER A 90 -4.78 7.06 -15.42
CA SER A 90 -3.54 6.67 -14.74
C SER A 90 -3.68 5.33 -14.03
N ASN A 91 -4.81 5.06 -13.37
CA ASN A 91 -5.05 3.79 -12.67
C ASN A 91 -5.16 2.63 -13.67
N ILE A 92 -5.71 2.89 -14.85
CA ILE A 92 -5.75 1.90 -15.94
C ILE A 92 -4.34 1.50 -16.37
N LYS A 93 -3.51 2.49 -16.72
CA LYS A 93 -2.12 2.24 -17.12
C LYS A 93 -1.30 1.59 -16.00
N ALA A 94 -1.56 1.97 -14.75
CA ALA A 94 -0.94 1.34 -13.60
C ALA A 94 -1.30 -0.15 -13.53
N TYR A 95 -2.59 -0.49 -13.66
CA TYR A 95 -3.08 -1.87 -13.61
C TYR A 95 -2.41 -2.73 -14.68
N GLU A 96 -2.33 -2.26 -15.92
CA GLU A 96 -1.69 -2.98 -17.02
C GLU A 96 -0.22 -3.35 -16.71
N ASN A 97 0.47 -2.51 -15.94
CA ASN A 97 1.87 -2.72 -15.54
C ASN A 97 2.02 -3.43 -14.18
N SER A 98 0.94 -3.62 -13.43
CA SER A 98 0.96 -4.32 -12.14
C SER A 98 1.18 -5.82 -12.31
N VAL A 99 1.50 -6.50 -11.20
CA VAL A 99 1.61 -7.97 -11.16
C VAL A 99 0.32 -8.66 -11.60
N HIS A 100 -0.85 -8.09 -11.29
CA HIS A 100 -2.14 -8.67 -11.68
C HIS A 100 -2.41 -8.48 -13.17
N GLY A 101 -2.26 -7.25 -13.67
CA GLY A 101 -2.47 -6.96 -15.09
C GLY A 101 -1.50 -7.70 -15.99
N ARG A 102 -0.21 -7.78 -15.61
CA ARG A 102 0.79 -8.59 -16.33
C ARG A 102 0.44 -10.07 -16.31
N ALA A 103 0.08 -10.63 -15.16
CA ALA A 103 -0.28 -12.04 -15.05
C ALA A 103 -1.51 -12.38 -15.91
N LEU A 104 -2.56 -11.56 -15.89
CA LEU A 104 -3.77 -11.81 -16.66
C LEU A 104 -3.59 -11.53 -18.17
N MET A 105 -3.02 -10.37 -18.50
CA MET A 105 -3.02 -9.86 -19.87
C MET A 105 -1.81 -10.30 -20.69
N VAL A 106 -0.67 -10.54 -20.06
CA VAL A 106 0.57 -10.96 -20.75
C VAL A 106 0.84 -12.44 -20.57
N GLU A 107 0.79 -12.94 -19.34
CA GLU A 107 1.11 -14.35 -19.02
C GLU A 107 -0.08 -15.30 -19.26
N GLY A 108 -1.29 -14.76 -19.45
CA GLY A 108 -2.50 -15.56 -19.71
C GLY A 108 -3.02 -16.32 -18.48
N ASN A 109 -2.60 -15.94 -17.28
CA ASN A 109 -3.08 -16.55 -16.05
C ASN A 109 -4.51 -16.08 -15.73
N MET A 110 -5.50 -16.88 -16.10
CA MET A 110 -6.92 -16.60 -15.87
C MET A 110 -7.33 -16.57 -14.38
N LYS A 111 -6.45 -16.96 -13.45
CA LYS A 111 -6.67 -16.82 -12.01
C LYS A 111 -6.29 -15.43 -11.48
N ALA A 112 -5.55 -14.64 -12.27
CA ALA A 112 -5.23 -13.26 -11.90
C ALA A 112 -6.50 -12.39 -12.02
N PRO A 113 -6.70 -11.43 -11.10
CA PRO A 113 -7.92 -10.64 -11.05
C PRO A 113 -7.96 -9.62 -12.18
N ALA A 114 -9.10 -9.51 -12.85
CA ALA A 114 -9.51 -8.42 -13.71
C ALA A 114 -10.08 -7.25 -12.88
N CYS A 115 -10.47 -6.16 -13.56
CA CYS A 115 -11.10 -4.99 -12.93
C CYS A 115 -12.33 -5.38 -12.09
N VAL A 116 -13.13 -6.33 -12.60
CA VAL A 116 -14.42 -6.72 -12.03
C VAL A 116 -14.31 -7.56 -10.76
N ASP A 117 -13.20 -8.25 -10.54
CA ASP A 117 -13.00 -9.08 -9.35
C ASP A 117 -12.84 -8.25 -8.08
N CYS A 118 -12.24 -7.06 -8.25
CA CYS A 118 -12.06 -6.07 -7.19
C CYS A 118 -13.25 -5.12 -7.11
N HIS A 119 -13.67 -4.53 -8.23
CA HIS A 119 -14.67 -3.44 -8.22
C HIS A 119 -16.13 -3.91 -8.35
N GLY A 120 -16.38 -5.19 -8.61
CA GLY A 120 -17.72 -5.71 -8.91
C GLY A 120 -17.99 -5.79 -10.41
N SER A 121 -19.18 -6.23 -10.84
CA SER A 121 -19.51 -6.39 -12.28
C SER A 121 -20.77 -5.64 -12.71
N HIS A 122 -21.76 -5.56 -11.82
CA HIS A 122 -22.94 -4.70 -11.96
C HIS A 122 -23.10 -3.76 -10.76
N ASN A 123 -22.25 -3.88 -9.74
CA ASN A 123 -22.29 -3.14 -8.49
C ASN A 123 -21.00 -2.33 -8.26
N PHE A 124 -20.45 -1.75 -9.33
CA PHE A 124 -19.32 -0.82 -9.21
C PHE A 124 -19.78 0.42 -8.45
N LEU A 125 -19.32 0.58 -7.21
CA LEU A 125 -19.65 1.71 -6.35
C LEU A 125 -18.37 2.50 -6.05
N PRO A 126 -18.49 3.82 -5.81
CA PRO A 126 -17.37 4.65 -5.37
C PRO A 126 -16.64 4.04 -4.15
N ALA A 127 -15.33 4.23 -4.06
CA ALA A 127 -14.52 3.61 -3.00
C ALA A 127 -14.82 4.15 -1.58
N ASP A 128 -15.52 5.27 -1.48
CA ASP A 128 -16.03 5.85 -0.23
C ASP A 128 -17.46 5.40 0.12
N ASP A 129 -18.15 4.66 -0.76
CA ASP A 129 -19.44 4.03 -0.46
C ASP A 129 -19.21 2.81 0.46
N PRO A 130 -19.84 2.74 1.65
CA PRO A 130 -19.70 1.61 2.56
C PRO A 130 -20.10 0.26 1.97
N ASN A 131 -20.93 0.23 0.93
CA ASN A 131 -21.33 -1.00 0.24
C ASN A 131 -20.38 -1.40 -0.89
N SER A 132 -19.38 -0.57 -1.20
CA SER A 132 -18.41 -0.86 -2.25
C SER A 132 -17.53 -2.05 -1.87
N PRO A 133 -17.26 -2.99 -2.79
CA PRO A 133 -16.29 -4.06 -2.56
C PRO A 133 -14.87 -3.53 -2.29
N VAL A 134 -14.58 -2.31 -2.74
CA VAL A 134 -13.29 -1.63 -2.51
C VAL A 134 -13.37 -0.57 -1.41
N PHE A 135 -14.45 -0.56 -0.63
CA PHE A 135 -14.50 0.24 0.59
C PHE A 135 -13.42 -0.21 1.57
N LYS A 136 -12.89 0.73 2.36
CA LYS A 136 -11.68 0.49 3.16
C LYS A 136 -11.77 -0.75 4.08
N SER A 137 -12.90 -0.97 4.76
CA SER A 137 -13.08 -2.15 5.62
C SER A 137 -13.28 -3.46 4.84
N HIS A 138 -13.53 -3.40 3.54
CA HIS A 138 -13.73 -4.57 2.68
C HIS A 138 -12.47 -5.00 1.93
N ILE A 139 -11.41 -4.18 1.92
CA ILE A 139 -10.18 -4.47 1.17
C ILE A 139 -9.57 -5.83 1.53
N ALA A 140 -9.50 -6.16 2.83
CA ALA A 140 -8.95 -7.45 3.26
C ALA A 140 -9.77 -8.64 2.71
N ALA A 141 -11.11 -8.55 2.76
CA ALA A 141 -11.99 -9.57 2.19
C ALA A 141 -11.86 -9.67 0.67
N THR A 142 -11.74 -8.53 -0.02
CA THR A 142 -11.55 -8.47 -1.48
C THR A 142 -10.24 -9.13 -1.92
N CYS A 143 -9.13 -8.82 -1.25
CA CYS A 143 -7.85 -9.51 -1.49
C CYS A 143 -7.92 -11.00 -1.06
N GLY A 144 -8.64 -11.29 0.03
CA GLY A 144 -8.82 -12.61 0.61
C GLY A 144 -9.53 -13.63 -0.28
N LYS A 145 -10.28 -13.18 -1.29
CA LYS A 145 -10.86 -14.06 -2.33
C LYS A 145 -9.78 -14.96 -2.99
N CYS A 146 -8.56 -14.44 -3.13
CA CYS A 146 -7.41 -15.18 -3.66
C CYS A 146 -6.29 -15.37 -2.65
N HIS A 147 -6.15 -14.47 -1.66
CA HIS A 147 -5.10 -14.49 -0.64
C HIS A 147 -5.65 -14.79 0.76
N ALA A 148 -6.52 -15.79 0.88
CA ALA A 148 -7.30 -16.09 2.08
C ALA A 148 -6.45 -16.20 3.36
N GLU A 149 -5.36 -16.97 3.33
CA GLU A 149 -4.49 -17.17 4.50
C GLU A 149 -3.80 -15.88 4.96
N ILE A 150 -3.39 -15.05 3.99
CA ILE A 150 -2.77 -13.75 4.28
C ILE A 150 -3.80 -12.78 4.85
N ALA A 151 -5.01 -12.75 4.28
CA ALA A 151 -6.11 -11.92 4.77
C ALA A 151 -6.45 -12.28 6.22
N LYS A 152 -6.59 -13.57 6.53
CA LYS A 152 -6.83 -14.06 7.89
C LYS A 152 -5.70 -13.66 8.86
N THR A 153 -4.45 -13.81 8.43
CA THR A 153 -3.29 -13.40 9.24
C THR A 153 -3.30 -11.90 9.53
N TYR A 154 -3.62 -11.08 8.52
CA TYR A 154 -3.76 -9.62 8.65
C TYR A 154 -4.91 -9.24 9.59
N GLU A 155 -6.05 -9.92 9.52
CA GLU A 155 -7.21 -9.66 10.38
C GLU A 155 -6.88 -9.85 11.87
N GLU A 156 -6.01 -10.81 12.20
CA GLU A 156 -5.52 -11.05 13.56
C GLU A 156 -4.47 -10.03 14.03
N SER A 157 -3.87 -9.27 13.10
CA SER A 157 -2.85 -8.26 13.43
C SER A 157 -3.43 -7.05 14.14
N VAL A 158 -2.56 -6.20 14.71
CA VAL A 158 -2.96 -4.92 15.31
C VAL A 158 -3.68 -4.01 14.31
N HIS A 159 -3.27 -4.03 13.04
CA HIS A 159 -3.89 -3.19 12.01
C HIS A 159 -5.27 -3.73 11.60
N GLY A 160 -5.39 -5.04 11.37
CA GLY A 160 -6.67 -5.67 11.05
C GLY A 160 -7.68 -5.52 12.19
N THR A 161 -7.25 -5.79 13.43
CA THR A 161 -8.09 -5.63 14.62
C THR A 161 -8.53 -4.18 14.83
N ALA A 162 -7.65 -3.20 14.60
CA ALA A 162 -8.01 -1.79 14.71
C ALA A 162 -9.05 -1.38 13.64
N LEU A 163 -8.87 -1.85 12.40
CA LEU A 163 -9.81 -1.58 11.32
C LEU A 163 -11.20 -2.20 11.61
N ALA A 164 -11.23 -3.43 12.12
CA ALA A 164 -12.47 -4.10 12.53
C ALA A 164 -13.21 -3.35 13.66
N LYS A 165 -12.48 -2.60 14.50
CA LYS A 165 -13.05 -1.72 15.53
C LYS A 165 -13.46 -0.34 15.00
N GLY A 166 -13.45 -0.13 13.69
CA GLY A 166 -13.86 1.12 13.05
C GLY A 166 -12.75 2.18 12.96
N VAL A 167 -11.49 1.84 13.26
CA VAL A 167 -10.36 2.78 13.09
C VAL A 167 -9.97 2.84 11.62
N LEU A 168 -10.64 3.72 10.86
CA LEU A 168 -10.42 3.86 9.41
C LEU A 168 -9.03 4.40 9.05
N GLU A 169 -8.26 4.97 9.98
CA GLU A 169 -6.84 5.30 9.74
C GLU A 169 -5.93 4.06 9.70
N SER A 170 -6.38 2.91 10.22
CA SER A 170 -5.59 1.69 10.19
C SER A 170 -5.28 1.27 8.74
N PRO A 171 -4.04 0.86 8.43
CA PRO A 171 -3.64 0.54 7.07
C PRO A 171 -4.21 -0.81 6.63
N THR A 172 -4.67 -0.90 5.37
CA THR A 172 -5.08 -2.13 4.69
C THR A 172 -3.97 -2.65 3.76
N CYS A 173 -4.25 -3.72 3.02
CA CYS A 173 -3.35 -4.28 1.99
C CYS A 173 -2.82 -3.20 1.03
N THR A 174 -3.68 -2.29 0.58
CA THR A 174 -3.34 -1.28 -0.42
C THR A 174 -2.45 -0.16 0.13
N ASN A 175 -2.49 0.08 1.45
CA ASN A 175 -1.63 1.09 2.07
C ASN A 175 -0.15 0.71 2.01
N CYS A 176 0.17 -0.60 2.05
CA CYS A 176 1.55 -1.09 1.94
C CYS A 176 1.90 -1.50 0.50
N HIS A 177 1.03 -2.25 -0.18
CA HIS A 177 1.34 -2.82 -1.50
C HIS A 177 1.00 -1.91 -2.69
N GLY A 178 0.19 -0.87 -2.48
CA GLY A 178 -0.47 -0.17 -3.58
C GLY A 178 -1.75 -0.88 -4.03
N GLU A 179 -2.39 -0.37 -5.07
CA GLU A 179 -3.68 -0.87 -5.58
C GLU A 179 -3.57 -1.29 -7.04
N HIS A 180 -3.75 -0.37 -7.98
CA HIS A 180 -3.59 -0.65 -9.40
C HIS A 180 -2.12 -0.75 -9.81
N ASN A 181 -1.15 -0.36 -8.98
CA ASN A 181 0.29 -0.42 -9.29
C ASN A 181 1.04 -1.48 -8.45
N ILE A 182 0.36 -2.52 -7.95
CA ILE A 182 0.99 -3.54 -7.11
C ILE A 182 2.16 -4.19 -7.86
N ALA A 183 3.34 -4.15 -7.24
CA ALA A 183 4.59 -4.74 -7.73
C ALA A 183 5.04 -5.91 -6.83
N LYS A 184 5.85 -6.82 -7.38
CA LYS A 184 6.41 -7.95 -6.61
C LYS A 184 7.26 -7.41 -5.45
N PRO A 185 7.27 -8.03 -4.26
CA PRO A 185 8.14 -7.58 -3.16
C PRO A 185 9.64 -7.60 -3.47
N THR A 186 10.05 -8.35 -4.49
CA THR A 186 11.44 -8.41 -4.98
C THR A 186 11.77 -7.35 -6.02
N ASP A 187 10.78 -6.56 -6.46
CA ASP A 187 10.97 -5.47 -7.41
C ASP A 187 11.39 -4.20 -6.65
N PRO A 188 12.53 -3.55 -6.99
CA PRO A 188 12.97 -2.32 -6.33
C PRO A 188 11.96 -1.16 -6.37
N SER A 189 11.06 -1.14 -7.34
CA SER A 189 9.97 -0.14 -7.43
C SER A 189 8.83 -0.40 -6.45
N SER A 190 8.77 -1.59 -5.85
CA SER A 190 7.71 -1.96 -4.91
C SER A 190 7.85 -1.21 -3.60
N ARG A 191 6.72 -0.72 -3.08
CA ARG A 191 6.64 -0.08 -1.76
C ARG A 191 7.03 -1.03 -0.62
N VAL A 192 6.92 -2.34 -0.84
CA VAL A 192 7.33 -3.38 0.13
C VAL A 192 8.66 -4.03 -0.22
N TYR A 193 9.44 -3.46 -1.14
CA TYR A 193 10.83 -3.87 -1.34
C TYR A 193 11.65 -3.65 -0.07
N ALA A 194 12.65 -4.51 0.18
CA ALA A 194 13.35 -4.58 1.46
C ALA A 194 13.87 -3.23 1.99
N THR A 195 14.38 -2.35 1.12
CA THR A 195 14.86 -1.00 1.49
C THR A 195 13.76 0.05 1.52
N ASN A 196 12.60 -0.22 0.91
CA ASN A 196 11.45 0.69 0.89
C ASN A 196 10.50 0.50 2.08
N VAL A 197 10.54 -0.66 2.77
CA VAL A 197 9.68 -0.96 3.93
C VAL A 197 9.75 0.14 4.99
N SER A 198 10.95 0.63 5.32
CA SER A 198 11.14 1.70 6.30
C SER A 198 10.37 2.98 5.93
N LYS A 199 10.38 3.34 4.65
CA LYS A 199 9.61 4.48 4.13
C LYS A 199 8.12 4.22 4.22
N THR A 200 7.66 3.06 3.76
CA THR A 200 6.25 2.66 3.78
C THR A 200 5.67 2.66 5.20
N CYS A 201 6.41 2.19 6.20
CA CYS A 201 5.97 2.29 7.60
C CYS A 201 5.98 3.75 8.08
N SER A 202 6.99 4.53 7.72
CA SER A 202 7.13 5.92 8.16
C SER A 202 6.04 6.84 7.63
N ASP A 203 5.43 6.54 6.47
CA ASP A 203 4.30 7.30 5.90
C ASP A 203 3.16 7.49 6.93
N CYS A 204 2.98 6.53 7.85
CA CYS A 204 2.02 6.62 8.96
C CYS A 204 2.71 6.76 10.33
N HIS A 205 3.74 5.97 10.62
CA HIS A 205 4.35 5.93 11.96
C HIS A 205 5.27 7.11 12.29
N ALA A 206 5.55 7.99 11.31
CA ALA A 206 6.17 9.29 11.53
C ALA A 206 5.22 10.46 11.17
N SER A 207 3.96 10.18 10.84
CA SER A 207 2.96 11.20 10.52
C SER A 207 2.38 11.81 11.79
N ASP A 208 2.48 13.13 11.93
CA ASP A 208 1.89 13.87 13.07
C ASP A 208 0.40 13.56 13.26
N LYS A 209 -0.33 13.34 12.17
CA LYS A 209 -1.77 12.99 12.22
C LYS A 209 -1.99 11.68 12.96
N VAL A 210 -1.25 10.64 12.62
CA VAL A 210 -1.43 9.29 13.21
C VAL A 210 -0.78 9.24 14.59
N VAL A 211 0.44 9.77 14.73
CA VAL A 211 1.19 9.84 15.98
C VAL A 211 0.39 10.61 17.03
N GLY A 212 -0.10 11.80 16.71
CA GLY A 212 -0.85 12.64 17.64
C GLY A 212 -2.20 12.03 18.03
N LYS A 213 -2.93 11.46 17.06
CA LYS A 213 -4.26 10.86 17.32
C LYS A 213 -4.19 9.61 18.20
N PHE A 214 -3.19 8.75 18.00
CA PHE A 214 -3.10 7.46 18.67
C PHE A 214 -2.01 7.38 19.74
N GLY A 215 -1.33 8.50 20.04
CA GLY A 215 -0.27 8.55 21.05
C GLY A 215 0.93 7.66 20.71
N LEU A 216 1.23 7.48 19.43
CA LEU A 216 2.39 6.68 19.02
C LEU A 216 3.68 7.42 19.36
N LYS A 217 4.75 6.67 19.62
CA LYS A 217 6.08 7.26 19.82
C LYS A 217 6.71 7.57 18.47
N ALA A 218 6.75 8.85 18.08
CA ALA A 218 7.33 9.28 16.80
C ALA A 218 8.83 8.96 16.66
N ASP A 219 9.54 8.88 17.79
CA ASP A 219 10.99 8.64 17.82
C ASP A 219 11.38 7.22 17.34
N ARG A 220 10.44 6.30 17.20
CA ARG A 220 10.72 4.93 16.75
C ARG A 220 11.29 4.87 15.34
N ILE A 221 10.79 5.73 14.44
CA ILE A 221 11.30 5.82 13.06
C ILE A 221 12.70 6.45 13.03
N SER A 222 12.91 7.56 13.74
CA SER A 222 14.21 8.24 13.75
C SER A 222 15.30 7.39 14.42
N THR A 223 14.99 6.77 15.56
CA THR A 223 15.93 5.87 16.25
C THR A 223 16.29 4.63 15.43
N PHE A 224 15.37 4.12 14.62
CA PHE A 224 15.69 3.04 13.68
C PHE A 224 16.63 3.53 12.57
N LYS A 225 16.35 4.68 11.96
CA LYS A 225 17.22 5.27 10.92
C LYS A 225 18.64 5.55 11.41
N GLU A 226 18.78 6.00 12.66
CA GLU A 226 20.09 6.21 13.32
C GLU A 226 20.85 4.90 13.64
N SER A 227 20.19 3.74 13.56
CA SER A 227 20.84 2.44 13.79
C SER A 227 21.66 1.98 12.58
N PHE A 228 22.54 1.00 12.79
CA PHE A 228 23.29 0.38 11.69
C PHE A 228 22.38 -0.18 10.60
N HIS A 229 21.31 -0.90 10.98
CA HIS A 229 20.34 -1.46 10.04
C HIS A 229 19.63 -0.36 9.23
N GLY A 230 19.19 0.71 9.89
CA GLY A 230 18.56 1.84 9.22
C GLY A 230 19.50 2.55 8.25
N ALA A 231 20.70 2.90 8.71
CA ALA A 231 21.70 3.59 7.90
C ALA A 231 22.15 2.75 6.69
N ALA A 232 22.41 1.45 6.88
CA ALA A 232 22.78 0.56 5.78
C ALA A 232 21.62 0.36 4.77
N SER A 233 20.37 0.31 5.26
CA SER A 233 19.19 0.22 4.39
C SER A 233 19.00 1.49 3.56
N GLU A 234 19.24 2.67 4.14
CA GLU A 234 19.22 3.96 3.42
C GLU A 234 20.32 4.05 2.35
N LEU A 235 21.46 3.39 2.56
CA LEU A 235 22.53 3.22 1.56
C LEU A 235 22.22 2.15 0.50
N GLY A 236 21.04 1.52 0.58
CA GLY A 236 20.55 0.55 -0.42
C GLY A 236 20.88 -0.91 -0.12
N ASP A 237 21.44 -1.24 1.05
CA ASP A 237 21.65 -2.64 1.42
C ASP A 237 20.31 -3.32 1.74
N ALA A 238 19.86 -4.22 0.86
CA ALA A 238 18.61 -4.95 1.02
C ALA A 238 18.72 -6.16 1.97
N ARG A 239 19.93 -6.50 2.44
CA ARG A 239 20.17 -7.68 3.29
C ARG A 239 20.03 -7.37 4.78
N VAL A 240 20.11 -6.10 5.16
CA VAL A 240 19.97 -5.70 6.55
C VAL A 240 18.52 -5.77 7.02
N ALA A 241 18.32 -5.91 8.33
CA ALA A 241 16.99 -5.95 8.90
C ALA A 241 16.23 -4.64 8.64
N ASN A 242 14.94 -4.73 8.36
CA ASN A 242 14.02 -3.60 8.28
C ASN A 242 12.91 -3.73 9.33
N CYS A 243 11.93 -2.83 9.31
CA CYS A 243 10.83 -2.84 10.27
C CYS A 243 10.11 -4.21 10.33
N ALA A 244 9.88 -4.84 9.18
CA ALA A 244 9.18 -6.11 9.08
C ALA A 244 10.01 -7.30 9.56
N SER A 245 11.34 -7.22 9.52
CA SER A 245 12.24 -8.26 10.06
C SER A 245 12.02 -8.49 11.55
N CYS A 246 11.67 -7.43 12.29
CA CYS A 246 11.40 -7.48 13.73
C CYS A 246 9.92 -7.51 14.06
N HIS A 247 9.07 -6.76 13.37
CA HIS A 247 7.64 -6.62 13.70
C HIS A 247 6.72 -7.61 12.97
N GLY A 248 7.19 -8.26 11.92
CA GLY A 248 6.36 -9.05 11.00
C GLY A 248 5.84 -8.22 9.83
N VAL A 249 5.19 -8.89 8.88
CA VAL A 249 4.66 -8.27 7.63
C VAL A 249 3.14 -8.15 7.73
N HIS A 250 2.45 -9.30 7.74
CA HIS A 250 0.99 -9.39 7.88
C HIS A 250 0.58 -9.79 9.31
N ASN A 251 1.53 -10.28 10.11
CA ASN A 251 1.33 -10.80 11.46
C ASN A 251 1.90 -9.84 12.52
N ILE A 252 1.61 -8.55 12.38
CA ILE A 252 2.10 -7.53 13.31
C ILE A 252 1.27 -7.59 14.58
N PHE A 253 1.85 -8.10 15.66
CA PHE A 253 1.19 -8.25 16.96
C PHE A 253 1.77 -7.30 18.01
N PRO A 254 1.00 -6.93 19.05
CA PRO A 254 1.52 -6.13 20.17
C PRO A 254 2.70 -6.83 20.85
N GLN A 255 3.63 -6.06 21.44
CA GLN A 255 4.81 -6.62 22.12
C GLN A 255 4.44 -7.64 23.22
N SER A 256 3.30 -7.46 23.89
CA SER A 256 2.81 -8.36 24.94
C SER A 256 2.26 -9.69 24.41
N ASP A 257 1.92 -9.77 23.12
CA ASP A 257 1.38 -11.00 22.52
C ASP A 257 2.51 -12.02 22.35
N PRO A 258 2.36 -13.28 22.81
CA PRO A 258 3.40 -14.31 22.68
C PRO A 258 3.70 -14.69 21.22
N ARG A 259 2.81 -14.38 20.27
CA ARG A 259 3.03 -14.57 18.82
C ARG A 259 3.87 -13.47 18.20
N SER A 260 4.05 -12.35 18.90
CA SER A 260 4.81 -11.20 18.39
C SER A 260 6.30 -11.54 18.30
N LEU A 261 6.91 -11.23 17.16
CA LEU A 261 8.35 -11.40 16.96
C LEU A 261 9.16 -10.50 17.91
N ILE A 262 8.59 -9.38 18.36
CA ILE A 262 9.21 -8.50 19.37
C ILE A 262 8.83 -8.82 20.82
N ASN A 263 8.11 -9.93 21.06
CA ASN A 263 7.86 -10.39 22.42
C ASN A 263 9.19 -10.71 23.12
N ALA A 264 9.31 -10.40 24.41
CA ALA A 264 10.54 -10.63 25.17
C ALA A 264 11.07 -12.08 25.06
N ALA A 265 10.17 -13.07 24.96
CA ALA A 265 10.54 -14.48 24.78
C ALA A 265 11.04 -14.81 23.37
N ASN A 266 10.71 -13.98 22.37
CA ASN A 266 11.01 -14.21 20.95
C ASN A 266 12.13 -13.32 20.40
N ILE A 267 12.62 -12.33 21.15
CA ILE A 267 13.67 -11.42 20.67
C ILE A 267 14.94 -12.19 20.29
N GLN A 268 15.37 -13.13 21.13
CA GLN A 268 16.59 -13.90 20.87
C GLN A 268 16.47 -14.71 19.57
N SER A 269 15.35 -15.38 19.33
CA SER A 269 15.13 -16.14 18.09
C SER A 269 14.93 -15.23 16.87
N THR A 270 14.34 -14.04 17.05
CA THR A 270 14.14 -13.06 15.98
C THR A 270 15.46 -12.49 15.49
N CYS A 271 16.35 -12.08 16.40
CA CYS A 271 17.68 -11.58 16.06
C CYS A 271 18.62 -12.71 15.63
N GLY A 272 18.43 -13.91 16.18
CA GLY A 272 19.17 -15.13 15.87
C GLY A 272 19.07 -15.59 14.41
N LYS A 273 18.13 -15.03 13.63
CA LYS A 273 18.05 -15.26 12.18
C LYS A 273 19.29 -14.80 11.41
N CYS A 274 20.02 -13.83 11.96
CA CYS A 274 21.22 -13.26 11.33
C CYS A 274 22.41 -13.13 12.28
N HIS A 275 22.19 -13.17 13.59
CA HIS A 275 23.24 -13.06 14.60
C HIS A 275 23.36 -14.38 15.37
N GLU A 276 24.39 -15.17 15.07
CA GLU A 276 24.57 -16.51 15.63
C GLU A 276 25.04 -16.48 17.09
N ASP A 277 25.82 -15.46 17.47
CA ASP A 277 26.43 -15.33 18.80
C ASP A 277 25.77 -14.23 19.66
N LEU A 278 24.48 -14.39 19.97
CA LEU A 278 23.77 -13.46 20.85
C LEU A 278 23.88 -13.89 22.32
N PRO A 279 24.40 -13.02 23.22
CA PRO A 279 24.47 -13.34 24.64
C PRO A 279 23.06 -13.45 25.25
N ALA A 280 22.91 -14.23 26.32
CA ALA A 280 21.61 -14.54 26.91
C ALA A 280 20.85 -13.31 27.45
N ASP A 281 21.56 -12.23 27.76
CA ASP A 281 20.99 -10.96 28.20
C ASP A 281 20.70 -9.96 27.07
N PHE A 282 20.98 -10.33 25.81
CA PHE A 282 20.75 -9.48 24.63
C PHE A 282 19.30 -8.99 24.55
N ALA A 283 18.34 -9.84 24.89
CA ALA A 283 16.91 -9.52 24.86
C ALA A 283 16.48 -8.45 25.89
N LYS A 284 17.34 -8.08 26.85
CA LYS A 284 17.06 -7.00 27.83
C LYS A 284 17.27 -5.61 27.25
N GLY A 285 17.98 -5.49 26.14
CA GLY A 285 18.27 -4.22 25.48
C GLY A 285 17.06 -3.63 24.77
N ALA A 286 16.81 -2.34 24.98
CA ALA A 286 15.82 -1.61 24.17
C ALA A 286 16.41 -1.28 22.78
N VAL A 287 15.68 -1.62 21.72
CA VAL A 287 16.12 -1.41 20.33
C VAL A 287 15.91 0.04 19.89
N HIS A 288 14.73 0.60 20.16
CA HIS A 288 14.42 1.99 19.84
C HIS A 288 14.82 2.92 20.98
N THR A 289 16.10 3.29 21.03
CA THR A 289 16.65 4.24 22.01
C THR A 289 17.32 5.41 21.31
N SER A 290 17.02 6.64 21.72
CA SER A 290 17.66 7.83 21.13
C SER A 290 18.89 8.25 21.92
N ALA A 291 20.02 8.44 21.24
CA ALA A 291 21.22 9.04 21.84
C ALA A 291 21.02 10.51 22.25
N SER A 292 19.87 11.13 21.91
CA SER A 292 19.50 12.48 22.32
C SER A 292 18.87 12.54 23.72
N SER A 293 18.43 11.40 24.27
CA SER A 293 17.79 11.34 25.58
C SER A 293 18.77 10.89 26.66
N PRO A 294 18.86 11.58 27.82
CA PRO A 294 19.63 11.14 28.97
C PRO A 294 19.22 9.74 29.48
N THR A 295 17.97 9.34 29.24
CA THR A 295 17.45 8.02 29.60
C THR A 295 18.08 6.86 28.83
N SER A 296 18.84 7.15 27.76
CA SER A 296 19.57 6.16 26.97
C SER A 296 20.97 5.87 27.51
N GLY A 297 21.32 6.39 28.69
CA GLY A 297 22.53 6.06 29.43
C GLY A 297 23.81 6.34 28.64
N GLY A 298 24.68 5.33 28.51
CA GLY A 298 25.99 5.46 27.88
C GLY A 298 25.97 6.06 26.47
N LYS A 299 24.94 5.74 25.65
CA LYS A 299 24.81 6.29 24.29
C LYS A 299 24.71 7.82 24.28
N PHE A 300 24.02 8.40 25.26
CA PHE A 300 23.87 9.85 25.40
C PHE A 300 25.21 10.52 25.73
N TYR A 301 25.94 9.99 26.72
CA TYR A 301 27.21 10.57 27.15
C TYR A 301 28.30 10.46 26.08
N VAL A 302 28.36 9.33 25.36
CA VAL A 302 29.29 9.17 24.23
C VAL A 302 28.99 10.21 23.14
N ARG A 303 27.71 10.39 22.77
CA ARG A 303 27.33 11.42 21.79
C ARG A 303 27.69 12.82 22.28
N GLN A 304 27.40 13.15 23.53
CA GLN A 304 27.71 14.46 24.10
C GLN A 304 29.22 14.73 24.09
N PHE A 305 30.03 13.72 24.43
CA PHE A 305 31.49 13.81 24.35
C PHE A 305 31.95 14.12 22.92
N TYR A 306 31.47 13.39 21.91
CA TYR A 306 31.84 13.65 20.52
C TYR A 306 31.39 15.02 20.02
N ILE A 307 30.19 15.48 20.40
CA ILE A 307 29.71 16.83 20.07
C ILE A 307 30.67 17.89 20.63
N TRP A 308 31.04 17.76 21.90
CA TRP A 308 32.00 18.68 22.53
C TRP A 308 33.37 18.62 21.85
N PHE A 309 33.90 17.42 21.67
CA PHE A 309 35.21 17.21 21.08
C PHE A 309 35.32 17.77 19.66
N ILE A 310 34.36 17.45 18.79
CA ILE A 310 34.32 17.93 17.40
C ILE A 310 34.14 19.45 17.37
N SER A 311 33.27 20.01 18.22
CA SER A 311 33.06 21.46 18.29
C SER A 311 34.33 22.20 18.70
N ILE A 312 35.06 21.69 19.71
CA ILE A 312 36.34 22.27 20.14
C ILE A 312 37.36 22.24 19.00
N ILE A 313 37.48 21.12 18.28
CA ILE A 313 38.39 21.00 17.13
C ILE A 313 38.03 22.00 16.03
N ILE A 314 36.76 22.11 15.68
CA ILE A 314 36.28 23.04 14.65
C ILE A 314 36.58 24.48 15.06
N VAL A 315 36.27 24.87 16.30
CA VAL A 315 36.55 26.22 16.82
C VAL A 315 38.05 26.52 16.81
N ALA A 316 38.88 25.58 17.28
CA ALA A 316 40.34 25.73 17.27
C ALA A 316 40.88 25.90 15.84
N PHE A 317 40.37 25.11 14.89
CA PHE A 317 40.75 25.21 13.48
C PHE A 317 40.35 26.57 12.88
N VAL A 318 39.14 27.05 13.14
CA VAL A 318 38.68 28.37 12.69
C VAL A 318 39.54 29.49 13.28
N ILE A 319 39.83 29.43 14.59
CA ILE A 319 40.72 30.41 15.26
C ILE A 319 42.10 30.39 14.60
N TYR A 320 42.68 29.21 14.39
CA TYR A 320 43.97 29.06 13.72
C TYR A 320 43.96 29.73 12.33
N ARG A 321 42.93 29.49 11.53
CA ARG A 321 42.79 30.11 10.20
C ARG A 321 42.65 31.63 10.25
N VAL A 322 41.90 32.17 11.20
CA VAL A 322 41.76 33.63 11.39
C VAL A 322 43.09 34.25 11.81
N LEU A 323 43.81 33.63 12.74
CA LEU A 323 45.13 34.10 13.19
C LEU A 323 46.17 34.03 12.07
N GLU A 324 46.16 32.95 11.28
CA GLU A 324 47.04 32.81 10.11
C GLU A 324 46.73 33.90 9.06
N TYR A 325 45.45 34.13 8.77
CA TYR A 325 45.02 35.17 7.84
C TYR A 325 45.45 36.57 8.29
N LYS A 326 45.22 36.92 9.57
CA LYS A 326 45.68 38.19 10.15
C LYS A 326 47.21 38.33 10.09
N ARG A 327 47.96 37.25 10.30
CA ARG A 327 49.42 37.24 10.20
C ARG A 327 49.90 37.47 8.76
N ARG A 328 49.20 36.93 7.77
CA ARG A 328 49.52 37.13 6.34
C ARG A 328 49.22 38.57 5.90
N ILE A 329 48.11 39.17 6.34
CA ILE A 329 47.80 40.58 6.03
C ILE A 329 48.83 41.53 6.65
N LYS A 330 49.26 41.29 7.89
CA LYS A 330 50.29 42.13 8.54
C LYS A 330 51.70 42.04 7.90
N ARG A 331 51.92 41.12 6.96
CA ARG A 331 53.20 40.93 6.25
C ARG A 331 53.19 41.53 4.84
N VAL A 332 52.07 42.10 4.40
CA VAL A 332 51.91 42.93 3.19
C VAL A 332 51.91 44.38 3.63
#